data_AF-A0A0X1KL53-F1
#
_entry.id   AF-A0A0X1KL53-F1
#
_cell.length_a   1.000
_cell.length_b   1.000
_cell.length_c   1.000
_cell.angle_alpha   90.00
_cell.angle_beta   90.00
_cell.angle_gamma   90.00
#
_symmetry.space_group_name_H-M   'P 1'
#
loop_
_entity.id
_entity.type
_entity.pdbx_description
1 polymer ?
#
loop_
_entity_poly.entity_id
_entity_poly.type
_entity_poly.pdbx_seq_one_letter_code
_entity_poly.pdbx_strand_id
1 'polypeptide(L)'
;MMNEVKIKKEIFQRVKSLREEVEEGLKYGIPHLVGELVPDSEKGPRLDLVVTVFSDSSNQILLRDGNSILFMMPVDDSNPRKIFLELWAFLSGRTESKKLEPGTVVRGILKSVLQRSGYNVIWMNVIGGENSGYVEVLVSKGEARYRMTFEKRKADEFVLVDMERL
;
A
#
# COMPACT_ATOMS: atom_id res chain seq x y z
N MET A 1 -17.55 14.44 -12.69
CA MET A 1 -16.66 14.13 -13.84
C MET A 1 -15.53 15.14 -14.04
N MET A 2 -15.81 16.46 -14.14
CA MET A 2 -14.78 17.47 -14.41
C MET A 2 -13.72 17.62 -13.29
N ASN A 3 -14.10 17.35 -12.03
CA ASN A 3 -13.18 17.46 -10.90
C ASN A 3 -12.17 16.29 -10.83
N GLU A 4 -12.61 15.08 -11.14
CA GLU A 4 -11.75 13.88 -11.11
C GLU A 4 -10.59 13.97 -12.11
N VAL A 5 -10.84 14.48 -13.32
CA VAL A 5 -9.78 14.68 -14.33
C VAL A 5 -8.75 15.70 -13.86
N LYS A 6 -9.19 16.78 -13.21
CA LYS A 6 -8.29 17.80 -12.64
C LYS A 6 -7.44 17.22 -11.51
N ILE A 7 -8.05 16.46 -10.59
CA ILE A 7 -7.33 15.78 -9.50
C ILE A 7 -6.29 14.81 -10.06
N LYS A 8 -6.66 13.96 -11.01
CA LYS A 8 -5.71 13.02 -11.64
C LYS A 8 -4.54 13.74 -12.30
N LYS A 9 -4.81 14.84 -12.99
CA LYS A 9 -3.76 15.66 -13.62
C LYS A 9 -2.83 16.25 -12.56
N GLU A 10 -3.38 16.77 -11.48
CA GLU A 10 -2.62 17.37 -10.37
C GLU A 10 -1.70 16.33 -9.71
N ILE A 11 -2.25 15.15 -9.35
CA ILE A 11 -1.48 14.04 -8.79
C ILE A 11 -0.34 13.65 -9.73
N PHE A 12 -0.63 13.46 -11.01
CA PHE A 12 0.40 13.03 -11.96
C PHE A 12 1.52 14.06 -12.11
N GLN A 13 1.20 15.35 -12.19
CA GLN A 13 2.22 16.41 -12.27
C GLN A 13 3.09 16.43 -11.02
N ARG A 14 2.46 16.33 -9.84
CA ARG A 14 3.19 16.38 -8.58
C ARG A 14 4.08 15.15 -8.39
N VAL A 15 3.57 13.95 -8.63
CA VAL A 15 4.37 12.71 -8.61
C VAL A 15 5.54 12.78 -9.59
N LYS A 16 5.32 13.29 -10.81
CA LYS A 16 6.39 13.46 -11.79
C LYS A 16 7.49 14.41 -11.29
N SER A 17 7.12 15.48 -10.57
CA SER A 17 8.09 16.42 -10.00
C SER A 17 8.95 15.84 -8.88
N LEU A 18 8.44 14.83 -8.16
CA LEU A 18 9.13 14.21 -7.01
C LEU A 18 10.00 13.00 -7.40
N ARG A 19 10.16 12.73 -8.71
CA ARG A 19 10.86 11.52 -9.19
C ARG A 19 12.28 11.39 -8.61
N GLU A 20 13.07 12.46 -8.67
CA GLU A 20 14.46 12.45 -8.21
C GLU A 20 14.55 12.22 -6.70
N GLU A 21 13.66 12.86 -5.92
CA GLU A 21 13.56 12.67 -4.47
C GLU A 21 13.18 11.22 -4.10
N VAL A 22 12.29 10.59 -4.87
CA VAL A 22 11.94 9.18 -4.69
C VAL A 22 13.13 8.26 -5.04
N GLU A 23 13.81 8.51 -6.17
CA GLU A 23 15.00 7.75 -6.57
C GLU A 23 16.12 7.84 -5.54
N GLU A 24 16.30 9.00 -4.93
CA GLU A 24 17.24 9.20 -3.84
C GLU A 24 16.78 8.46 -2.57
N GLY A 25 15.52 8.61 -2.18
CA GLY A 25 14.98 7.98 -0.99
C GLY A 25 15.07 6.46 -1.00
N LEU A 26 14.88 5.82 -2.17
CA LEU A 26 15.04 4.37 -2.35
C LEU A 26 16.46 3.86 -2.05
N LYS A 27 17.49 4.73 -2.08
CA LYS A 27 18.88 4.35 -1.74
C LYS A 27 19.12 4.27 -0.24
N TYR A 28 18.32 4.98 0.56
CA TYR A 28 18.60 5.21 1.98
C TYR A 28 17.50 4.67 2.91
N GLY A 29 16.38 4.21 2.36
CA GLY A 29 15.30 3.62 3.14
C GLY A 29 14.04 3.41 2.31
N ILE A 30 12.89 3.55 2.97
CA ILE A 30 11.56 3.43 2.37
C ILE A 30 10.98 4.83 2.19
N PRO A 31 11.01 5.41 0.98
CA PRO A 31 10.37 6.68 0.71
C PRO A 31 8.85 6.56 0.84
N HIS A 32 8.24 7.58 1.43
CA HIS A 32 6.80 7.74 1.54
C HIS A 32 6.40 9.04 0.88
N LEU A 33 5.33 8.98 0.11
CA LEU A 33 4.56 10.15 -0.27
C LEU A 33 3.69 10.57 0.90
N VAL A 34 3.98 11.73 1.46
CA VAL A 34 3.20 12.36 2.53
C VAL A 34 2.51 13.58 1.94
N GLY A 35 1.20 13.68 2.13
CA GLY A 35 0.47 14.78 1.49
C GLY A 35 -0.94 15.04 2.02
N GLU A 36 -1.49 16.14 1.53
CA GLU A 36 -2.86 16.59 1.75
C GLU A 36 -3.50 16.86 0.38
N LEU A 37 -4.61 16.17 0.08
CA LEU A 37 -5.46 16.47 -1.06
C LEU A 37 -6.72 17.19 -0.58
N VAL A 38 -6.98 18.38 -1.11
CA VAL A 38 -8.24 19.11 -0.96
C VAL A 38 -8.96 19.09 -2.33
N PRO A 39 -9.95 18.20 -2.54
CA PRO A 39 -10.58 18.00 -3.85
C PRO A 39 -11.35 19.23 -4.34
N ASP A 40 -11.96 19.98 -3.43
CA ASP A 40 -12.79 21.14 -3.73
C ASP A 40 -12.23 22.39 -3.03
N SER A 41 -11.19 23.01 -3.60
CA SER A 41 -10.71 24.34 -3.17
C SER A 41 -11.18 25.44 -4.14
N GLU A 42 -11.15 26.71 -3.71
CA GLU A 42 -11.62 27.87 -4.49
C GLU A 42 -11.00 27.97 -5.89
N LYS A 43 -9.78 27.46 -6.08
CA LYS A 43 -9.03 27.52 -7.36
C LYS A 43 -8.95 26.16 -8.09
N GLY A 44 -9.69 25.16 -7.63
CA GLY A 44 -9.60 23.76 -8.10
C GLY A 44 -8.94 22.84 -7.08
N PRO A 45 -8.72 21.56 -7.39
CA PRO A 45 -8.11 20.63 -6.43
C PRO A 45 -6.69 21.06 -6.06
N ARG A 46 -6.37 21.07 -4.77
CA ARG A 46 -5.03 21.36 -4.23
C ARG A 46 -4.41 20.07 -3.73
N LEU A 47 -3.18 19.78 -4.16
CA LEU A 47 -2.40 18.65 -3.66
C LEU A 47 -1.05 19.15 -3.15
N ASP A 48 -0.87 19.11 -1.84
CA ASP A 48 0.44 19.25 -1.23
C ASP A 48 1.04 17.85 -1.04
N LEU A 49 2.26 17.65 -1.54
CA LEU A 49 2.93 16.35 -1.57
C LEU A 49 4.43 16.54 -1.39
N VAL A 50 5.01 15.73 -0.52
CA VAL A 50 6.45 15.65 -0.23
C VAL A 50 6.91 14.20 -0.11
N VAL A 51 8.21 13.97 -0.29
CA VAL A 51 8.84 12.67 -0.02
C VAL A 51 9.46 12.69 1.39
N THR A 52 9.20 11.66 2.18
CA THR A 52 9.85 11.45 3.49
C THR A 52 10.39 10.02 3.55
N VAL A 53 11.65 9.85 3.95
CA VAL A 53 12.31 8.54 3.98
C VAL A 53 12.31 7.99 5.40
N PHE A 54 11.83 6.76 5.56
CA PHE A 54 11.85 6.03 6.83
C PHE A 54 12.83 4.86 6.74
N SER A 55 13.50 4.51 7.84
CA SER A 55 14.45 3.40 7.85
C SER A 55 13.76 2.04 7.65
N ASP A 56 12.66 1.80 8.38
CA ASP A 56 12.04 0.45 8.46
C ASP A 56 10.50 0.46 8.52
N SER A 57 9.85 1.61 8.28
CA SER A 57 8.39 1.70 8.26
C SER A 57 7.88 1.61 6.83
N SER A 58 6.86 0.81 6.58
CA SER A 58 6.08 0.78 5.32
C SER A 58 4.59 1.07 5.57
N ASN A 59 4.32 1.81 6.65
CA ASN A 59 2.96 2.10 7.06
C ASN A 59 2.25 3.03 6.07
N GLN A 60 0.97 2.75 5.86
CA GLN A 60 0.06 3.59 5.08
C GLN A 60 -0.91 4.28 6.02
N ILE A 61 -1.19 5.55 5.78
CA ILE A 61 -2.19 6.33 6.50
C ILE A 61 -3.09 7.01 5.47
N LEU A 62 -4.40 6.95 5.68
CA LEU A 62 -5.39 7.69 4.92
C LEU A 62 -6.44 8.21 5.90
N LEU A 63 -6.45 9.52 6.12
CA LEU A 63 -7.38 10.20 7.01
C LEU A 63 -8.23 11.15 6.18
N ARG A 64 -9.55 11.10 6.40
CA ARG A 64 -10.51 12.01 5.76
C ARG A 64 -10.98 12.99 6.83
N ASP A 65 -10.66 14.27 6.66
CA ASP A 65 -11.03 15.33 7.59
C ASP A 65 -11.80 16.43 6.86
N GLY A 66 -13.13 16.39 6.97
CA GLY A 66 -14.02 17.27 6.21
C GLY A 66 -13.80 17.16 4.70
N ASN A 67 -13.23 18.21 4.11
CA ASN A 67 -12.93 18.30 2.68
C ASN A 67 -11.44 18.01 2.36
N SER A 68 -10.63 17.60 3.33
CA SER A 68 -9.24 17.22 3.10
C SER A 68 -9.05 15.71 3.25
N ILE A 69 -8.07 15.20 2.51
CA ILE A 69 -7.59 13.82 2.59
C ILE A 69 -6.11 13.91 2.92
N LEU A 70 -5.76 13.61 4.16
CA LEU A 70 -4.38 13.52 4.64
C LEU A 70 -3.89 12.10 4.44
N PHE A 71 -2.69 11.93 3.92
CA PHE A 71 -2.21 10.61 3.57
C PHE A 71 -0.70 10.44 3.69
N MET A 72 -0.30 9.19 3.91
CA MET A 72 1.08 8.73 3.86
C MET A 72 1.09 7.37 3.15
N MET A 73 1.90 7.23 2.10
CA MET A 73 1.96 6.00 1.31
C MET A 73 3.41 5.67 0.96
N PRO A 74 3.94 4.48 1.30
CA PRO A 74 5.26 4.06 0.86
C PRO A 74 5.28 3.90 -0.66
N VAL A 75 6.43 4.15 -1.27
CA VAL A 75 6.67 3.90 -2.70
C VAL A 75 7.88 2.98 -2.84
N ASP A 76 7.78 2.01 -3.75
CA ASP A 76 8.78 0.95 -3.96
C ASP A 76 9.49 1.05 -5.33
N ASP A 77 9.19 2.11 -6.07
CA ASP A 77 9.58 2.31 -7.46
C ASP A 77 9.66 3.80 -7.73
N SER A 78 10.52 4.20 -8.68
CA SER A 78 10.66 5.59 -9.09
C SER A 78 9.86 5.94 -10.34
N ASN A 79 9.23 4.97 -10.99
CA ASN A 79 8.44 5.18 -12.19
C ASN A 79 7.21 6.06 -11.88
N PRO A 80 7.15 7.31 -12.38
CA PRO A 80 6.08 8.23 -11.99
C PRO A 80 4.68 7.75 -12.37
N ARG A 81 4.57 6.96 -13.44
CA ARG A 81 3.28 6.41 -13.88
C ARG A 81 2.77 5.36 -12.91
N LYS A 82 3.65 4.49 -12.41
CA LYS A 82 3.29 3.45 -11.43
C LYS A 82 2.86 4.09 -10.11
N ILE A 83 3.68 4.99 -9.58
CA ILE A 83 3.38 5.75 -8.35
C ILE A 83 2.05 6.50 -8.47
N PHE A 84 1.80 7.17 -9.61
CA PHE A 84 0.53 7.86 -9.85
C PHE A 84 -0.68 6.91 -9.76
N LEU A 85 -0.60 5.74 -10.39
CA LEU A 85 -1.70 4.77 -10.40
C LEU A 85 -1.97 4.25 -8.98
N GLU A 86 -0.91 3.98 -8.23
CA GLU A 86 -0.99 3.51 -6.84
C GLU A 86 -1.57 4.59 -5.92
N LEU A 87 -1.05 5.81 -5.98
CA LEU A 87 -1.55 6.93 -5.19
C LEU A 87 -3.01 7.26 -5.54
N TRP A 88 -3.37 7.22 -6.83
CA TRP A 88 -4.77 7.43 -7.24
C TRP A 88 -5.69 6.35 -6.67
N ALA A 89 -5.28 5.08 -6.72
CA ALA A 89 -6.03 3.98 -6.13
C ALA A 89 -6.19 4.16 -4.61
N PHE A 90 -5.15 4.65 -3.93
CA PHE A 90 -5.11 4.93 -2.51
C PHE A 90 -6.07 6.02 -2.08
N LEU A 91 -6.01 7.18 -2.73
CA LEU A 91 -6.90 8.30 -2.43
C LEU A 91 -8.37 7.96 -2.75
N SER A 92 -8.60 7.16 -3.79
CA SER A 92 -9.93 6.70 -4.19
C SER A 92 -10.55 5.67 -3.25
N GLY A 93 -9.81 5.19 -2.24
CA GLY A 93 -10.26 4.07 -1.39
C GLY A 93 -10.38 2.75 -2.14
N ARG A 94 -9.85 2.65 -3.37
CA ARG A 94 -9.79 1.40 -4.15
C ARG A 94 -8.64 0.51 -3.68
N THR A 95 -7.62 1.13 -3.10
CA THR A 95 -6.80 0.51 -2.07
C THR A 95 -7.24 1.09 -0.73
N GLU A 96 -8.46 0.77 -0.29
CA GLU A 96 -8.51 0.26 1.09
C GLU A 96 -7.39 -0.77 1.13
N SER A 97 -6.38 -0.54 1.99
CA SER A 97 -5.57 -1.65 2.47
C SER A 97 -6.61 -2.72 2.80
N LYS A 98 -6.78 -3.75 1.95
CA LYS A 98 -7.74 -4.81 2.28
C LYS A 98 -7.25 -5.27 3.63
N LYS A 99 -7.99 -4.91 4.66
CA LYS A 99 -7.66 -5.27 6.02
C LYS A 99 -7.60 -6.77 5.90
N LEU A 100 -6.41 -7.34 6.03
CA LEU A 100 -6.26 -8.77 5.90
C LEU A 100 -7.13 -9.31 7.02
N GLU A 101 -8.25 -9.89 6.64
CA GLU A 101 -9.21 -10.51 7.51
C GLU A 101 -9.58 -11.87 6.91
N PRO A 102 -9.98 -12.83 7.76
CA PRO A 102 -10.45 -14.13 7.28
C PRO A 102 -11.48 -13.98 6.15
N GLY A 103 -11.28 -14.72 5.07
CA GLY A 103 -12.01 -14.63 3.80
C GLY A 103 -11.31 -13.82 2.70
N THR A 104 -10.25 -13.08 3.02
CA THR A 104 -9.54 -12.25 2.02
C THR A 104 -8.81 -13.12 0.99
N VAL A 105 -9.12 -12.92 -0.29
CA VAL A 105 -8.41 -13.56 -1.41
C VAL A 105 -7.20 -12.72 -1.83
N VAL A 106 -6.04 -13.37 -1.84
CA VAL A 106 -4.74 -12.84 -2.23
C VAL A 106 -4.29 -13.57 -3.50
N ARG A 107 -3.95 -12.82 -4.55
CA ARG A 107 -3.44 -13.36 -5.82
C ARG A 107 -1.98 -12.96 -6.05
N GLY A 108 -1.20 -13.86 -6.63
CA GLY A 108 0.23 -13.72 -6.86
C GLY A 108 1.09 -14.29 -5.74
N ILE A 109 2.37 -13.89 -5.71
CA ILE A 109 3.33 -14.35 -4.71
C ILE A 109 2.95 -13.79 -3.32
N LEU A 110 2.48 -14.66 -2.43
CA LEU A 110 1.94 -14.29 -1.11
C LEU A 110 2.86 -13.36 -0.32
N LYS A 111 4.16 -13.70 -0.22
CA LYS A 111 5.16 -12.87 0.48
C LYS A 111 5.18 -11.43 -0.04
N SER A 112 5.24 -11.26 -1.36
CA SER A 112 5.28 -9.93 -1.99
C SER A 112 3.97 -9.16 -1.77
N VAL A 113 2.82 -9.84 -1.78
CA VAL A 113 1.53 -9.19 -1.51
C VAL A 113 1.44 -8.69 -0.06
N LEU A 114 1.90 -9.52 0.90
CA LEU A 114 1.93 -9.14 2.32
C LEU A 114 2.86 -7.95 2.57
N GLN A 115 4.05 -7.97 1.98
CA GLN A 115 5.01 -6.86 2.06
C GLN A 115 4.43 -5.56 1.49
N ARG A 116 3.78 -5.61 0.32
CA ARG A 116 3.06 -4.46 -0.25
C ARG A 116 1.90 -3.97 0.62
N SER A 117 1.35 -4.84 1.47
CA SER A 117 0.27 -4.51 2.41
C SER A 117 0.79 -3.96 3.75
N GLY A 118 2.09 -3.70 3.86
CA GLY A 118 2.76 -3.14 5.03
C GLY A 118 3.12 -4.17 6.10
N TYR A 119 3.16 -5.46 5.76
CA TYR A 119 3.59 -6.51 6.67
C TYR A 119 5.05 -6.89 6.42
N ASN A 120 5.85 -6.94 7.48
CA ASN A 120 7.15 -7.60 7.43
C ASN A 120 6.98 -9.10 7.66
N VAL A 121 7.38 -9.92 6.71
CA VAL A 121 7.24 -11.39 6.78
C VAL A 121 8.45 -11.97 7.50
N ILE A 122 8.24 -12.43 8.73
CA ILE A 122 9.29 -12.98 9.60
C ILE A 122 9.55 -14.45 9.24
N TRP A 123 8.48 -15.20 9.03
CA TRP A 123 8.55 -16.63 8.76
C TRP A 123 7.36 -17.08 7.93
N MET A 124 7.59 -18.08 7.09
CA MET A 124 6.57 -18.71 6.27
C MET A 124 6.82 -20.21 6.25
N ASN A 125 5.76 -20.99 6.41
CA ASN A 125 5.78 -22.43 6.26
C ASN A 125 4.64 -22.89 5.37
N VAL A 126 4.97 -23.80 4.46
CA VAL A 126 4.02 -24.33 3.49
C VAL A 126 3.76 -25.78 3.84
N ILE A 127 2.50 -26.09 4.13
CA ILE A 127 2.02 -27.42 4.50
C ILE A 127 1.10 -27.91 3.38
N GLY A 128 1.59 -28.81 2.53
CA GLY A 128 0.81 -29.36 1.40
C GLY A 128 1.59 -29.43 0.10
N GLY A 129 0.89 -29.67 -1.01
CA GLY A 129 1.46 -29.85 -2.35
C GLY A 129 1.38 -28.58 -3.22
N GLU A 130 1.74 -28.71 -4.50
CA GLU A 130 1.81 -27.57 -5.43
C GLU A 130 0.47 -26.83 -5.61
N ASN A 131 -0.67 -27.51 -5.53
CA ASN A 131 -1.99 -26.93 -5.84
C ASN A 131 -2.99 -26.98 -4.69
N SER A 132 -2.60 -27.49 -3.53
CA SER A 132 -3.47 -27.57 -2.34
C SER A 132 -2.62 -27.59 -1.08
N GLY A 133 -3.07 -26.89 -0.05
CA GLY A 133 -2.36 -26.83 1.22
C GLY A 133 -2.65 -25.56 2.01
N TYR A 134 -1.93 -25.41 3.11
CA TYR A 134 -1.97 -24.22 3.95
C TYR A 134 -0.60 -23.56 3.99
N VAL A 135 -0.61 -22.24 4.12
CA VAL A 135 0.59 -21.44 4.35
C VAL A 135 0.41 -20.70 5.65
N GLU A 136 1.22 -21.06 6.64
CA GLU A 136 1.32 -20.32 7.88
C GLU A 136 2.36 -19.21 7.72
N VAL A 137 2.01 -18.02 8.14
CA VAL A 137 2.85 -16.83 8.02
C VAL A 137 2.89 -16.13 9.36
N LEU A 138 4.10 -15.89 9.85
CA LEU A 138 4.35 -14.97 10.96
C LEU A 138 4.76 -13.64 10.37
N VAL A 139 3.99 -12.58 10.68
CA VAL A 139 4.26 -11.24 10.19
C VAL A 139 4.29 -10.22 11.32
N SER A 140 4.96 -9.09 11.12
CA SER A 140 4.78 -7.89 11.94
C SER A 140 4.26 -6.73 11.10
N LYS A 141 3.49 -5.83 11.73
CA LYS A 141 3.05 -4.57 11.15
C LYS A 141 3.05 -3.51 12.26
N GLY A 142 3.99 -2.56 12.16
CA GLY A 142 4.35 -1.72 13.30
C GLY A 142 4.84 -2.55 14.48
N GLU A 143 4.32 -2.28 15.67
CA GLU A 143 4.66 -3.01 16.91
C GLU A 143 3.87 -4.31 17.09
N ALA A 144 2.84 -4.55 16.27
CA ALA A 144 2.01 -5.74 16.39
C ALA A 144 2.57 -6.91 15.57
N ARG A 145 2.47 -8.12 16.12
CA ARG A 145 2.76 -9.37 15.41
C ARG A 145 1.47 -10.13 15.16
N TYR A 146 1.43 -10.84 14.06
CA TYR A 146 0.29 -11.65 13.67
C TYR A 146 0.76 -13.01 13.17
N ARG A 147 0.03 -14.04 13.57
CA ARG A 147 0.05 -15.33 12.91
C ARG A 147 -1.13 -15.37 11.95
N MET A 148 -0.85 -15.61 10.67
CA MET A 148 -1.85 -15.71 9.62
C MET A 148 -1.78 -17.10 8.99
N THR A 149 -2.93 -17.69 8.70
CA THR A 149 -3.03 -18.96 7.99
C THR A 149 -3.76 -18.74 6.69
N PHE A 150 -3.15 -19.12 5.57
CA PHE A 150 -3.74 -19.02 4.25
C PHE A 150 -4.03 -20.40 3.68
N GLU A 151 -5.23 -20.63 3.15
CA GLU A 151 -5.53 -21.77 2.29
C GLU A 151 -5.03 -21.49 0.87
N LYS A 152 -4.20 -22.38 0.32
CA LYS A 152 -3.75 -22.34 -1.07
C LYS A 152 -4.80 -23.04 -1.95
N ARG A 153 -5.47 -22.27 -2.81
CA ARG A 153 -6.48 -22.79 -3.75
C ARG A 153 -5.93 -23.07 -5.13
N LYS A 154 -4.92 -22.32 -5.55
CA LYS A 154 -4.19 -22.47 -6.82
C LYS A 154 -2.72 -22.12 -6.63
N ALA A 155 -1.90 -22.31 -7.66
CA ALA A 155 -0.47 -21.99 -7.63
C ALA A 155 -0.17 -20.57 -7.09
N ASP A 156 -1.02 -19.60 -7.41
CA ASP A 156 -0.88 -18.18 -7.09
C ASP A 156 -2.15 -17.58 -6.43
N GLU A 157 -3.05 -18.41 -5.88
CA GLU A 157 -4.27 -17.92 -5.23
C GLU A 157 -4.37 -18.48 -3.80
N PHE A 158 -4.41 -17.56 -2.84
CA PHE A 158 -4.44 -17.82 -1.41
C PHE A 158 -5.66 -17.16 -0.79
N VAL A 159 -6.28 -17.80 0.19
CA VAL A 159 -7.38 -17.25 0.98
C VAL A 159 -6.95 -17.19 2.43
N LEU A 160 -6.96 -16.01 3.04
CA LEU A 160 -6.71 -15.89 4.47
C LEU A 160 -7.84 -16.60 5.22
N VAL A 161 -7.55 -17.65 5.97
CA VAL A 161 -8.54 -18.41 6.73
C VAL A 161 -8.53 -18.08 8.21
N ASP A 162 -7.38 -17.67 8.74
CA ASP A 162 -7.23 -17.29 10.14
C ASP A 162 -6.18 -16.21 10.33
N MET A 163 -6.40 -15.34 11.32
CA MET A 163 -5.47 -14.27 11.69
C MET A 163 -5.56 -13.99 13.19
N GLU A 164 -4.52 -14.39 13.90
CA GLU A 164 -4.35 -14.19 15.33
C GLU A 164 -3.31 -13.08 15.59
N ARG A 165 -3.62 -12.14 16.47
CA ARG A 165 -2.64 -11.16 16.97
C ARG A 165 -1.88 -11.78 18.13
N LEU A 166 -0.56 -11.69 18.10
CA LEU A 166 0.37 -12.16 19.13
C LEU A 166 0.80 -11.02 20.06
#